data_AF-A0A7U9T2Q1-F1
#
_entry.id   AF-A0A7U9T2Q1-F1
#
_cell.length_a   1.000
_cell.length_b   1.000
_cell.length_c   1.000
_cell.angle_alpha   90.00
_cell.angle_beta   90.00
_cell.angle_gamma   90.00
#
_symmetry.space_group_name_H-M   'P 1'
#
loop_
_entity.id
_entity.type
_entity.pdbx_description
1 polymer ?
#
loop_
_entity_poly.entity_id
_entity_poly.type
_entity_poly.pdbx_seq_one_letter_code
_entity_poly.pdbx_strand_id
1 'polypeptide(L)'
;MVLILDEWLLLKPADSEQKDIFELLHRRRRKSSTIFCSQYEFEEWYDQLGGDASPLADAIIDRIAHDSYRINITSIDAEHDISMREVYGLDKTLRE
;
A
#
# COMPACT_ATOMS: atom_id res chain seq x y z
N MET A 1 18.41 4.13 -2.86
CA MET A 1 17.65 4.19 -1.59
C MET A 1 16.23 3.70 -1.87
N VAL A 2 15.68 2.85 -0.99
CA VAL A 2 14.33 2.27 -1.13
C VAL A 2 13.43 2.88 -0.06
N LEU A 3 12.17 3.15 -0.41
CA LEU A 3 11.11 3.53 0.53
C LEU A 3 10.08 2.41 0.55
N ILE A 4 9.65 2.01 1.74
CA ILE A 4 8.59 1.02 1.94
C ILE A 4 7.46 1.73 2.66
N LEU A 5 6.26 1.68 2.09
CA LEU A 5 5.02 2.15 2.67
C LEU A 5 4.20 0.94 3.05
N ASP A 6 4.27 0.59 4.33
CA ASP A 6 3.49 -0.50 4.90
C ASP A 6 2.07 -0.04 5.19
N GLU A 7 1.10 -0.96 5.16
CA GLU A 7 -0.33 -0.69 5.38
C GLU A 7 -0.90 0.43 4.47
N TRP A 8 -0.47 0.44 3.20
CA TRP A 8 -0.88 1.40 2.18
C TRP A 8 -2.40 1.42 2.03
N LEU A 9 -2.98 2.61 2.19
CA LEU A 9 -4.42 2.89 2.10
C LEU A 9 -5.29 2.11 3.09
N LEU A 10 -4.72 1.63 4.21
CA LEU A 10 -5.51 1.07 5.32
C LEU A 10 -6.58 2.05 5.80
N LEU A 11 -6.27 3.36 5.78
CA LEU A 11 -7.20 4.45 6.01
C LEU A 11 -7.25 5.36 4.79
N LYS A 12 -8.44 5.88 4.48
CA LYS A 12 -8.61 6.86 3.41
C LYS A 12 -7.87 8.15 3.77
N PRO A 13 -6.88 8.58 2.97
CA PRO A 13 -6.13 9.80 3.24
C PRO A 13 -7.01 11.03 3.04
N ALA A 14 -6.85 12.03 3.91
CA ALA A 14 -7.44 13.35 3.73
C ALA A 14 -6.83 14.08 2.52
N ASP A 15 -7.51 15.12 2.03
CA ASP A 15 -7.06 15.88 0.85
C ASP A 15 -5.62 16.42 0.94
N SER A 16 -5.17 16.79 2.15
CA SER A 16 -3.79 17.21 2.39
C SER A 16 -2.82 16.05 2.23
N GLU A 17 -3.15 14.89 2.80
CA GLU A 17 -2.31 13.69 2.75
C GLU A 17 -2.21 13.15 1.32
N GLN A 18 -3.28 13.24 0.53
CA GLN A 18 -3.25 12.91 -0.89
C GLN A 18 -2.30 13.81 -1.69
N LYS A 19 -2.24 15.10 -1.38
CA LYS A 19 -1.27 16.03 -1.99
C LYS A 19 0.16 15.66 -1.61
N ASP A 20 0.38 15.33 -0.34
CA ASP A 20 1.70 14.92 0.15
C ASP A 20 2.17 13.61 -0.51
N ILE A 21 1.26 12.63 -0.63
CA ILE A 21 1.49 11.39 -1.38
C ILE A 21 1.87 11.71 -2.82
N PHE A 22 1.07 12.53 -3.50
CA PHE A 22 1.31 12.87 -4.89
C PHE A 22 2.69 13.52 -5.10
N GLU A 23 3.05 14.47 -4.25
CA GLU A 23 4.36 15.13 -4.31
C GLU A 23 5.51 14.17 -4.01
N LEU A 24 5.36 13.30 -3.01
CA LEU A 24 6.33 12.26 -2.69
C LEU A 24 6.58 11.36 -3.90
N LEU A 25 5.52 10.87 -4.55
CA LEU A 25 5.63 10.02 -5.73
C LEU A 25 6.26 10.77 -6.90
N HIS A 26 5.90 12.03 -7.11
CA HIS A 26 6.49 12.87 -8.15
C HIS A 26 8.00 13.02 -7.97
N ARG A 27 8.47 13.31 -6.74
CA ARG A 27 9.90 13.48 -6.43
C ARG A 27 10.70 12.18 -6.61
N ARG A 28 10.07 11.03 -6.37
CA ARG A 28 10.72 9.69 -6.44
C ARG A 28 10.67 9.05 -7.83
N ARG A 29 9.73 9.50 -8.69
CA ARG A 29 9.50 8.93 -10.02
C ARG A 29 10.81 8.83 -10.82
N ARG A 30 11.11 7.62 -11.30
CA ARG A 30 12.32 7.26 -12.08
C ARG A 30 13.67 7.61 -11.41
N LYS A 31 13.69 7.86 -10.10
CA LYS A 31 14.91 8.15 -9.33
C LYS A 31 15.21 7.11 -8.25
N SER A 32 14.18 6.53 -7.65
CA SER A 32 14.32 5.57 -6.55
C SER A 32 13.10 4.66 -6.44
N SER A 33 13.30 3.39 -6.08
CA SER A 33 12.22 2.41 -5.94
C SER A 33 11.36 2.66 -4.70
N THR A 34 10.05 2.43 -4.83
CA THR A 34 9.07 2.50 -3.75
C THR A 34 8.28 1.21 -3.72
N ILE A 35 8.13 0.61 -2.54
CA ILE A 35 7.31 -0.59 -2.34
C ILE A 35 6.07 -0.16 -1.54
N PHE A 36 4.90 -0.58 -1.99
CA PHE A 36 3.62 -0.39 -1.32
C PHE A 36 3.09 -1.75 -0.89
N CYS A 37 2.81 -1.90 0.39
CA CYS A 37 2.17 -3.10 0.93
C CYS A 37 0.74 -2.72 1.31
N SER A 38 -0.27 -3.30 0.67
CA SER A 38 -1.67 -2.99 0.94
C SER A 38 -2.45 -4.26 1.27
N GLN A 39 -3.47 -4.11 2.11
CA GLN A 39 -4.50 -5.13 2.32
C GLN A 39 -5.59 -5.10 1.24
N TYR A 40 -5.63 -4.02 0.46
CA TYR A 40 -6.58 -3.82 -0.62
C TYR A 40 -5.96 -4.23 -1.96
N GLU A 41 -6.78 -4.83 -2.81
CA GLU A 41 -6.42 -5.09 -4.20
C GLU A 41 -6.24 -3.76 -4.94
N PHE A 42 -5.43 -3.79 -6.00
CA PHE A 42 -5.09 -2.58 -6.75
C PHE A 42 -6.33 -1.87 -7.32
N GLU A 43 -7.34 -2.63 -7.71
CA GLU A 43 -8.62 -2.16 -8.21
C GLU A 43 -9.39 -1.33 -7.17
N GLU A 44 -9.18 -1.58 -5.89
CA GLU A 44 -9.84 -0.87 -4.79
C GLU A 44 -9.12 0.44 -4.41
N TRP A 45 -7.87 0.62 -4.85
CA TRP A 45 -7.06 1.78 -4.45
C TRP A 45 -7.66 3.11 -4.91
N TYR A 46 -8.37 3.11 -6.04
CA TYR A 46 -9.00 4.32 -6.57
C TYR A 46 -10.03 4.88 -5.58
N ASP A 47 -10.94 4.01 -5.14
CA ASP A 47 -11.98 4.36 -4.17
C ASP A 47 -11.40 4.72 -2.79
N GLN A 48 -10.26 4.13 -2.43
CA GLN A 48 -9.56 4.45 -1.18
C GLN A 48 -8.84 5.80 -1.23
N LEU A 49 -8.33 6.21 -2.40
CA LEU A 49 -7.73 7.52 -2.63
C LEU A 49 -8.76 8.65 -2.82
N GLY A 50 -10.06 8.37 -2.64
CA GLY A 50 -11.14 9.34 -2.78
C GLY A 50 -11.94 9.24 -4.07
N GLY A 51 -11.55 8.34 -4.99
CA GLY A 51 -12.24 8.06 -6.24
C GLY A 51 -12.61 9.34 -7.01
N ASP A 52 -13.84 9.40 -7.51
CA ASP A 52 -14.36 10.52 -8.30
C ASP A 52 -14.38 11.86 -7.53
N ALA A 53 -14.31 11.84 -6.20
CA ALA A 53 -14.27 13.06 -5.39
C ALA A 53 -12.87 13.70 -5.36
N SER A 54 -11.83 13.00 -5.81
CA SER A 54 -10.46 13.50 -5.80
C SER A 54 -9.78 13.36 -7.18
N PRO A 55 -9.54 14.48 -7.88
CA PRO A 55 -8.73 14.48 -9.11
C PRO A 55 -7.29 13.97 -8.90
N LEU A 56 -6.82 13.92 -7.64
CA LEU A 56 -5.51 13.38 -7.32
C LEU A 56 -5.51 11.85 -7.31
N ALA A 57 -6.65 11.19 -7.10
CA ALA A 57 -6.76 9.73 -7.08
C ALA A 57 -6.27 9.13 -8.40
N ASP A 58 -6.83 9.59 -9.52
CA ASP A 58 -6.38 9.21 -10.88
C ASP A 58 -4.89 9.46 -11.06
N ALA A 59 -4.45 10.66 -10.70
CA ALA A 59 -3.07 11.08 -10.96
C ALA A 59 -2.04 10.31 -10.11
N ILE A 60 -2.41 9.86 -8.91
CA ILE A 60 -1.61 9.00 -8.04
C ILE A 60 -1.57 7.59 -8.63
N ILE A 61 -2.73 7.03 -8.99
CA ILE A 61 -2.82 5.67 -9.54
C ILE A 61 -2.04 5.56 -10.84
N ASP A 62 -2.24 6.47 -11.79
CA ASP A 62 -1.50 6.49 -13.04
C ASP A 62 0.01 6.49 -12.81
N ARG A 63 0.45 7.21 -11.77
CA ARG A 63 1.88 7.30 -11.46
C ARG A 63 2.43 5.97 -10.95
N ILE A 64 1.68 5.26 -10.13
CA ILE A 64 2.09 3.96 -9.59
C ILE A 64 1.94 2.88 -10.67
N ALA A 65 0.77 2.77 -11.30
CA ALA A 65 0.43 1.75 -12.28
C ALA A 65 1.45 1.66 -13.43
N HIS A 66 1.89 2.81 -13.95
CA HIS A 66 2.69 2.86 -15.16
C HIS A 66 4.12 2.32 -15.01
N ASP A 67 4.71 2.44 -13.81
CA ASP A 67 6.11 2.12 -13.55
C ASP A 67 6.26 1.11 -12.38
N SER A 68 5.25 0.28 -12.12
CA SER A 68 5.26 -0.70 -11.03
C SER A 68 5.07 -2.14 -11.50
N TYR A 69 5.52 -3.05 -10.66
CA TYR A 69 5.18 -4.47 -10.74
C TYR A 69 4.16 -4.77 -9.66
N ARG A 70 3.03 -5.36 -10.06
CA ARG A 70 2.01 -5.81 -9.13
C ARG A 70 2.27 -7.27 -8.75
N ILE A 71 2.33 -7.54 -7.45
CA ILE A 71 2.49 -8.89 -6.89
C ILE A 71 1.31 -9.10 -5.95
N ASN A 72 0.34 -9.90 -6.38
CA ASN A 72 -0.78 -10.29 -5.54
C ASN A 72 -0.33 -11.46 -4.66
N ILE A 73 -0.45 -11.31 -3.35
CA ILE A 73 -0.13 -12.34 -2.37
C ILE A 73 -1.43 -13.04 -2.02
N THR A 74 -1.59 -14.27 -2.51
CA THR A 74 -2.74 -15.12 -2.21
C THR A 74 -2.28 -16.45 -1.65
N SER A 75 -3.07 -17.04 -0.75
CA SER A 75 -2.77 -18.37 -0.22
C SER A 75 -2.96 -19.43 -1.32
N ILE A 76 -1.96 -20.31 -1.44
CA ILE A 76 -2.00 -21.49 -2.31
C ILE A 76 -2.55 -22.73 -1.59
N ASP A 77 -2.58 -22.69 -0.26
CA ASP A 77 -3.04 -23.76 0.62
C ASP A 77 -3.75 -23.13 1.82
N ALA A 78 -5.07 -23.02 1.71
CA ALA A 78 -5.91 -22.39 2.73
C ALA A 78 -5.89 -23.15 4.06
N GLU A 79 -5.57 -24.45 4.07
CA GLU A 79 -5.51 -25.25 5.29
C GLU A 79 -4.25 -24.93 6.12
N HIS A 80 -3.21 -24.38 5.48
CA HIS A 80 -1.94 -24.01 6.10
C HIS A 80 -1.64 -22.50 5.98
N ASP A 81 -2.66 -21.68 5.79
CA ASP A 81 -2.52 -20.21 5.73
C ASP A 81 -2.35 -19.60 7.13
N ILE A 82 -1.18 -19.83 7.70
CA ILE A 82 -0.82 -19.39 9.05
C ILE A 82 -0.17 -18.01 9.00
N SER A 83 -0.69 -17.09 9.82
CA SER A 83 -0.13 -15.74 9.91
C SER A 83 1.33 -15.78 10.38
N MET A 84 2.20 -14.96 9.78
CA MET A 84 3.58 -14.77 10.28
C MET A 84 3.62 -14.32 11.73
N ARG A 85 2.57 -13.64 12.22
CA ARG A 85 2.44 -13.27 13.63
C ARG A 85 2.10 -14.47 14.52
N GLU A 86 1.45 -15.50 14.00
CA GLU A 86 1.24 -16.74 14.75
C GLU A 86 2.51 -17.59 14.78
N VAL A 87 3.28 -17.60 13.69
CA VAL A 87 4.54 -18.36 13.60
C VAL A 87 5.67 -17.71 14.39
N TYR A 88 5.82 -16.39 14.29
CA TYR A 88 6.98 -15.64 14.81
C TYR A 88 6.59 -14.49 15.74
N GLY A 89 5.31 -14.32 16.07
CA GLY A 89 4.89 -13.25 16.96
C GLY A 89 5.51 -13.39 18.34
N LEU A 90 5.68 -12.23 18.99
CA LEU A 90 6.14 -12.18 20.38
C LEU A 90 5.22 -13.02 21.27
N ASP A 91 5.82 -13.79 22.17
CA ASP A 91 5.10 -14.61 23.13
C ASP A 91 4.10 -13.75 23.90
N LYS A 92 2.83 -14.16 23.89
CA LYS A 92 1.74 -13.41 24.53
C LYS A 92 1.96 -13.28 26.05
N THR A 93 2.81 -14.13 26.63
CA THR A 93 3.20 -14.09 28.05
C THR A 93 4.21 -12.98 28.39
N LEU A 94 4.86 -12.36 27.39
CA LEU A 94 5.85 -11.29 27.58
C LEU A 94 5.23 -9.88 27.51
N ARG A 95 3.90 -9.76 27.51
CA ARG A 95 3.16 -8.49 27.40
C ARG A 95 2.67 -7.91 28.75
N GLU A 96 3.11 -8.47 29.87
CA GLU A 96 2.86 -7.93 31.21
C GLU A 96 3.88 -6.85 31.60
#